data_AF-A0A7Y8LHG5-F1
#
_entry.id   AF-A0A7Y8LHG5-F1
#
_cell.length_a   1.000
_cell.length_b   1.000
_cell.length_c   1.000
_cell.angle_alpha   90.00
_cell.angle_beta   90.00
_cell.angle_gamma   90.00
#
_symmetry.space_group_name_H-M   'P 1'
#
loop_
_entity.id
_entity.type
_entity.pdbx_description
1 polymer ?
#
loop_
_entity_poly.entity_id
_entity_poly.type
_entity_poly.pdbx_seq_one_letter_code
_entity_poly.pdbx_strand_id
1 'polypeptide(L)'
;DIINEGIQNLEKALQIDKQYDDAMAYMNLLHRERADLSPDEAGYKKDVEIADNWMSKALETRKIKAEAAAKKAGGGITEGN
;
A
#
# COMPACT_ATOMS: atom_id res chain seq x y z
N ASP A 1 -16.16 -12.85 -5.41
CA ASP A 1 -16.31 -11.81 -6.45
C ASP A 1 -14.93 -11.28 -6.78
N ILE A 2 -14.82 -10.51 -7.86
CA ILE A 2 -13.54 -10.05 -8.39
C ILE A 2 -12.78 -9.13 -7.42
N ILE A 3 -13.49 -8.37 -6.58
CA ILE A 3 -12.89 -7.46 -5.59
C ILE A 3 -12.23 -8.26 -4.47
N ASN A 4 -12.95 -9.23 -3.91
CA ASN A 4 -12.43 -10.10 -2.85
C ASN A 4 -11.26 -10.96 -3.33
N GLU A 5 -11.30 -11.45 -4.58
CA GLU A 5 -10.17 -12.15 -5.21
C GLU A 5 -8.96 -11.22 -5.40
N GLY A 6 -9.19 -9.97 -5.82
CA GLY A 6 -8.16 -8.94 -5.93
C GLY A 6 -7.47 -8.68 -4.58
N ILE A 7 -8.24 -8.51 -3.52
CA ILE A 7 -7.74 -8.32 -2.15
C ILE A 7 -6.86 -9.50 -1.72
N GLN A 8 -7.32 -10.75 -1.91
CA GLN A 8 -6.53 -11.95 -1.56
C GLN A 8 -5.22 -12.06 -2.35
N ASN A 9 -5.22 -11.66 -3.61
CA ASN A 9 -4.00 -11.67 -4.43
C ASN A 9 -3.00 -10.61 -3.98
N LEU A 10 -3.46 -9.42 -3.59
CA LEU A 10 -2.61 -8.37 -3.03
C LEU A 10 -2.06 -8.75 -1.64
N GLU A 11 -2.85 -9.44 -0.81
CA GLU A 11 -2.37 -10.00 0.46
C GLU A 11 -1.20 -10.98 0.23
N LYS A 12 -1.31 -11.87 -0.76
CA LYS A 12 -0.20 -12.76 -1.16
C LYS A 12 1.01 -11.97 -1.68
N ALA A 13 0.80 -10.92 -2.47
CA ALA A 13 1.89 -10.06 -2.93
C ALA A 13 2.63 -9.42 -1.75
N LEU A 14 1.90 -8.97 -0.73
CA LEU A 14 2.48 -8.38 0.49
C LEU A 14 3.17 -9.40 1.41
N GLN A 15 2.80 -10.69 1.32
CA GLN A 15 3.53 -11.77 1.98
C GLN A 15 4.90 -12.00 1.33
N ILE A 16 5.00 -11.81 0.01
CA ILE A 16 6.24 -11.97 -0.76
C ILE A 16 7.13 -10.73 -0.59
N ASP A 17 6.57 -9.54 -0.77
CA ASP A 17 7.25 -8.26 -0.58
C ASP A 17 6.45 -7.35 0.36
N LYS A 18 6.92 -7.27 1.61
CA LYS A 18 6.30 -6.46 2.66
C LYS A 18 6.39 -4.95 2.40
N GLN A 19 7.25 -4.50 1.47
CA GLN A 19 7.44 -3.10 1.11
C GLN A 19 6.91 -2.79 -0.31
N TYR A 20 6.00 -3.64 -0.81
CA TYR A 20 5.33 -3.40 -2.09
C TYR A 20 4.25 -2.33 -1.96
N ASP A 21 4.67 -1.07 -2.07
CA ASP A 21 3.82 0.09 -1.87
C ASP A 21 2.67 0.20 -2.88
N ASP A 22 2.84 -0.28 -4.10
CA ASP A 22 1.75 -0.32 -5.09
C ASP A 22 0.67 -1.33 -4.70
N ALA A 23 1.04 -2.49 -4.14
CA ALA A 23 0.06 -3.45 -3.61
C ALA A 23 -0.74 -2.84 -2.45
N MET A 24 -0.10 -2.06 -1.59
CA MET A 24 -0.79 -1.31 -0.53
C MET A 24 -1.73 -0.24 -1.11
N ALA A 25 -1.30 0.50 -2.14
CA ALA A 25 -2.14 1.49 -2.80
C ALA A 25 -3.37 0.85 -3.48
N TYR A 26 -3.21 -0.33 -4.09
CA TYR A 26 -4.32 -1.08 -4.69
C TYR A 26 -5.26 -1.69 -3.65
N MET A 27 -4.77 -2.11 -2.48
CA MET A 27 -5.64 -2.52 -1.37
C MET A 27 -6.58 -1.37 -0.98
N ASN A 28 -6.08 -0.13 -0.89
CA ASN A 28 -6.94 1.03 -0.66
C ASN A 28 -8.04 1.17 -1.73
N LEU A 29 -7.73 1.01 -3.01
CA LEU A 29 -8.73 1.18 -4.07
C LEU A 29 -9.80 0.08 -4.02
N LEU A 30 -9.41 -1.19 -3.88
CA LEU A 30 -10.37 -2.30 -3.80
C LEU A 30 -11.26 -2.24 -2.56
N HIS A 31 -10.73 -1.78 -1.43
CA HIS A 31 -11.57 -1.55 -0.25
C HIS A 31 -12.56 -0.40 -0.46
N ARG A 32 -12.21 0.67 -1.19
CA ARG A 32 -13.19 1.72 -1.55
C ARG A 32 -14.28 1.20 -2.47
N GLU A 33 -13.92 0.43 -3.50
CA GLU A 33 -14.91 -0.22 -4.36
C GLU A 33 -15.83 -1.15 -3.57
N ARG A 34 -15.28 -1.89 -2.59
CA ARG A 34 -16.11 -2.73 -1.71
C ARG A 34 -17.03 -1.92 -0.81
N ALA A 35 -16.55 -0.78 -0.30
CA ALA A 35 -17.37 0.14 0.48
C ALA A 35 -18.56 0.67 -0.33
N ASP A 36 -18.33 1.08 -1.58
CA ASP A 36 -19.38 1.60 -2.47
C ASP A 36 -20.48 0.58 -2.80
N LEU A 37 -20.15 -0.71 -2.72
CA LEU A 37 -21.09 -1.82 -2.90
C LEU A 37 -21.74 -2.30 -1.60
N SER A 38 -21.40 -1.70 -0.46
CA SER A 38 -21.93 -2.11 0.85
C SER A 38 -23.45 -1.91 0.94
N PRO A 39 -24.20 -2.88 1.48
CA PRO A 39 -25.65 -2.74 1.66
C PRO A 39 -26.03 -1.84 2.83
N ASP A 40 -25.08 -1.52 3.72
CA ASP A 40 -25.30 -0.68 4.89
C ASP A 40 -24.11 0.24 5.21
N GLU A 41 -24.38 1.24 6.04
CA GLU A 41 -23.42 2.26 6.47
C GLU A 41 -22.26 1.67 7.28
N ALA A 42 -22.50 0.58 8.03
CA ALA A 42 -21.48 -0.03 8.87
C ALA A 42 -20.40 -0.72 8.01
N GLY A 43 -20.81 -1.46 6.98
CA GLY A 43 -19.92 -2.06 6.00
C GLY A 43 -19.15 -1.00 5.21
N TYR A 44 -19.82 0.08 4.77
CA TYR A 44 -19.17 1.20 4.10
C TYR A 44 -18.07 1.80 4.97
N LYS A 45 -18.39 2.15 6.22
CA LYS A 45 -17.43 2.76 7.16
C LYS A 45 -16.25 1.85 7.45
N LYS A 46 -16.49 0.55 7.64
CA LYS A 46 -15.45 -0.44 7.87
C LYS A 46 -14.45 -0.49 6.71
N ASP A 47 -14.95 -0.57 5.49
CA ASP A 47 -14.08 -0.67 4.32
C ASP A 47 -13.34 0.64 4.01
N VAL A 48 -13.96 1.80 4.26
CA VAL A 48 -13.27 3.10 4.19
C VAL A 48 -12.11 3.17 5.19
N GLU A 49 -12.31 2.74 6.45
CA GLU A 49 -11.25 2.72 7.45
C GLU A 49 -10.08 1.82 7.04
N ILE A 50 -10.39 0.62 6.50
CA ILE A 50 -9.35 -0.27 5.99
C ILE A 50 -8.61 0.36 4.82
N ALA A 51 -9.32 1.02 3.90
CA ALA A 51 -8.71 1.72 2.77
C ALA A 51 -7.77 2.84 3.21
N ASP A 52 -8.18 3.69 4.16
CA ASP A 52 -7.37 4.79 4.69
C ASP A 52 -6.10 4.28 5.38
N ASN A 53 -6.20 3.17 6.10
CA ASN A 53 -5.05 2.50 6.69
C ASN A 53 -4.06 2.00 5.63
N TRP A 54 -4.55 1.44 4.52
CA TRP A 54 -3.70 1.01 3.42
C TRP A 54 -3.03 2.18 2.68
N MET A 55 -3.75 3.28 2.46
CA MET A 55 -3.16 4.50 1.88
C MET A 55 -2.02 5.03 2.76
N SER A 56 -2.25 5.06 4.08
CA SER A 56 -1.24 5.52 5.05
C SER A 56 0.02 4.66 4.98
N LYS A 57 -0.12 3.33 4.95
CA LYS A 57 1.00 2.39 4.79
C LYS A 57 1.73 2.56 3.45
N ALA A 58 1.01 2.80 2.36
CA ALA A 58 1.60 3.02 1.05
C ALA A 58 2.49 4.28 1.04
N LEU A 59 1.99 5.39 1.60
CA LEU A 59 2.73 6.65 1.70
C LEU A 59 3.97 6.52 2.60
N GLU A 60 3.84 5.86 3.75
CA GLU A 60 4.97 5.61 4.64
C GLU A 60 6.04 4.73 3.96
N THR A 61 5.62 3.67 3.29
CA THR A 61 6.54 2.77 2.56
C THR A 61 7.27 3.51 1.44
N ARG A 62 6.56 4.35 0.67
CA ARG A 62 7.17 5.21 -0.36
C ARG A 62 8.20 6.16 0.23
N LYS A 63 7.90 6.78 1.37
CA LYS A 63 8.84 7.65 2.08
C LYS A 63 10.10 6.89 2.50
N ILE A 64 9.95 5.71 3.11
CA ILE A 64 11.08 4.86 3.52
C ILE A 64 11.94 4.47 2.31
N LYS A 65 11.31 4.07 1.20
CA LYS A 65 12.01 3.71 -0.04
C LYS A 65 12.76 4.90 -0.64
N ALA A 66 12.17 6.09 -0.63
CA ALA A 66 12.79 7.32 -1.11
C ALA A 66 14.00 7.72 -0.23
N GLU A 67 13.87 7.66 1.10
CA GLU A 67 14.98 7.93 2.02
C GLU A 67 16.13 6.92 1.85
N ALA A 68 15.82 5.63 1.66
CA ALA A 68 16.81 4.61 1.38
C ALA A 68 17.53 4.84 0.04
N ALA A 69 16.81 5.26 -1.01
CA ALA A 69 17.39 5.62 -2.30
C ALA A 69 18.31 6.85 -2.18
N ALA A 70 17.88 7.89 -1.47
CA ALA A 70 18.68 9.10 -1.24
C ALA A 70 19.99 8.80 -0.49
N LYS A 71 19.94 7.96 0.55
CA LYS A 71 21.15 7.51 1.28
C LYS A 71 22.11 6.74 0.38
N LYS A 72 21.61 5.86 -0.50
CA LYS A 72 22.43 5.13 -1.48
C LYS A 72 23.10 6.08 -2.49
N ALA A 73 22.39 7.12 -2.94
CA ALA A 73 22.94 8.11 -3.86
C ALA A 73 23.99 9.02 -3.20
N GLY A 74 23.81 9.37 -1.92
CA GLY A 74 24.73 10.24 -1.18
C GLY A 74 26.02 9.57 -0.68
N GLY A 75 26.07 8.24 -0.63
CA GLY A 75 27.25 7.48 -0.19
C GLY A 75 28.31 7.23 -1.27
N GLY A 76 28.08 7.68 -2.51
CA GLY A 76 28.97 7.43 -3.67
C GLY A 76 30.11 8.44 -3.87
N ILE A 77 30.18 9.51 -3.07
CA ILE A 77 31.31 10.45 -3.11
C ILE A 77 32.28 10.10 -1.97
N THR A 78 32.97 8.98 -2.12
CA THR A 78 34.25 8.76 -1.45
C THR A 78 35.26 8.33 -2.51
N GLU A 79 36.40 9.04 -2.53
CA GLU A 79 37.60 8.91 -3.38
C GLU A 79 37.62 9.80 -4.65
N GLY A 80 38.66 10.59 -4.92
CA GLY A 80 39.96 10.65 -4.25
C GLY A 80 40.86 11.81 -4.71
N ASN A 81 41.90 12.01 -3.91
CA ASN A 81 43.13 12.82 -4.07
C ASN A 81 43.01 14.30 -4.41
#